data_AF-A0A8G1M4Q9-F1
#
_entry.id   AF-A0A8G1M4Q9-F1
#
_cell.length_a   1.000
_cell.length_b   1.000
_cell.length_c   1.000
_cell.angle_alpha   90.00
_cell.angle_beta   90.00
_cell.angle_gamma   90.00
#
_symmetry.space_group_name_H-M   'P 1'
#
loop_
_entity.id
_entity.type
_entity.pdbx_description
1 polymer ?
#
loop_
_entity_poly.entity_id
_entity_poly.type
_entity_poly.pdbx_seq_one_letter_code
_entity_poly.pdbx_strand_id
1 'polypeptide(L)'
;MSAHTWIVSGLIVFTAVSSVGLFIANPSETTVDPVSFDDTVKISGTLEDTDAVSEEATPGVQVFYDRYRHPLGYHDPALAATEYDSDRHEEQFGSPIATYVTDFTNTNLTLDDHGHPSVEVSPGWIPASDAVYVQNSKMNLPSGPVTIPFSDERQAELFIERYGGVLRTWEDLQNNNQSSHRNQEDLVDDQHQRSNKLINTTTRYLDRAKTTVVQPNESVQSAIQNAPSNSTVLLSEGRYEQQITINQSITLRGSNTTIVGNNTGSVINVTADDVAISDVHIKGAGDSFGHTDVGAEGWDSRIEAGYGHGDAGVTAINASRPLISNVSINTSANGVLLRDTADPVVRNISVVGSDHWLEGFMGVVAMRSSGIVEQSSFLNGRDGVYSHRSDGLVVRNNTMTNTRFGVHLMYSSDVLIAGNSIERHIHDGITVMTNPTGVSIVNNHVRNGGNGMSIYGNRMFVQENEVINNEIGIVMSAPGSIYEQNLLKENDIGARTSVVTPTSIVSQNDFIDNTQHADTLSGPLRIWTDNVGNHWSDAPNWGTSNTSTRPFVPTDTVDQQARSDHGARTLAHAPALQMLRTIQGTTPGLRSESIVDTDPLTTPVTLAKTSTANNLSRYT
;
A
#
# COMPACT_ATOMS: atom_id res chain seq x y z
N MET A 1 5.91 48.41 -55.40
CA MET A 1 5.89 47.08 -54.77
C MET A 1 7.34 46.69 -54.51
N SER A 2 7.76 46.73 -53.25
CA SER A 2 9.16 46.66 -52.84
C SER A 2 9.59 45.22 -52.56
N ALA A 3 10.91 44.99 -52.62
CA ALA A 3 11.56 43.69 -52.39
C ALA A 3 11.20 42.99 -51.06
N HIS A 4 10.49 43.66 -50.15
CA HIS A 4 9.98 43.06 -48.90
C HIS A 4 8.80 42.11 -49.10
N THR A 5 7.99 42.24 -50.16
CA THR A 5 6.84 41.35 -50.37
C THR A 5 7.25 39.94 -50.84
N TRP A 6 8.40 39.82 -51.52
CA TRP A 6 8.92 38.54 -52.00
C TRP A 6 9.65 37.72 -50.93
N ILE A 7 10.28 38.39 -49.95
CA ILE A 7 10.98 37.71 -48.85
C ILE A 7 9.99 37.11 -47.84
N VAL A 8 8.87 37.80 -47.56
CA VAL A 8 7.83 37.30 -46.66
C VAL A 8 7.03 36.15 -47.29
N SER A 9 6.77 36.22 -48.61
CA SER A 9 6.08 35.14 -49.33
C SER A 9 6.96 33.90 -49.51
N GLY A 10 8.27 34.08 -49.71
CA GLY A 10 9.24 32.98 -49.78
C GLY A 10 9.43 32.26 -48.43
N LEU A 11 9.44 33.00 -47.32
CA LEU A 11 9.60 32.41 -45.99
C LEU A 11 8.37 31.60 -45.55
N ILE A 12 7.16 32.05 -45.90
CA ILE A 12 5.89 31.36 -45.57
C ILE A 12 5.71 30.08 -46.42
N VAL A 13 6.13 30.07 -47.69
CA VAL A 13 6.10 28.86 -48.51
C VAL A 13 7.21 27.88 -48.09
N PHE A 14 8.38 28.35 -47.67
CA PHE A 14 9.43 27.47 -47.16
C PHE A 14 9.06 26.88 -45.79
N THR A 15 8.41 27.62 -44.89
CA THR A 15 7.91 27.06 -43.62
C THR A 15 6.73 26.11 -43.85
N ALA A 16 5.79 26.41 -44.75
CA ALA A 16 4.67 25.52 -45.06
C ALA A 16 5.11 24.21 -45.75
N VAL A 17 6.13 24.25 -46.62
CA VAL A 17 6.68 23.04 -47.28
C VAL A 17 7.62 22.28 -46.35
N SER A 18 8.29 22.94 -45.41
CA SER A 18 9.09 22.28 -44.37
C SER A 18 8.23 21.65 -43.26
N SER A 19 7.04 22.20 -42.98
CA SER A 19 6.10 21.65 -41.99
C SER A 19 5.20 20.53 -42.54
N VAL A 20 5.06 20.42 -43.87
CA VAL A 20 4.35 19.28 -44.51
C VAL A 20 5.34 18.17 -44.91
N GLY A 21 6.64 18.46 -45.03
CA GLY A 21 7.68 17.50 -45.39
C GLY A 21 8.24 16.63 -44.24
N LEU A 22 7.78 16.80 -43.00
CA LEU A 22 8.23 16.03 -41.83
C LEU A 22 7.22 15.00 -41.30
N PHE A 23 6.07 14.81 -41.98
CA PHE A 23 5.05 13.83 -41.59
C PHE A 23 4.58 12.97 -42.76
N ILE A 24 5.52 12.41 -43.52
CA ILE A 24 5.27 11.20 -44.32
C ILE A 24 6.41 10.22 -44.04
N ALA A 25 6.44 9.68 -42.83
CA ALA A 25 6.97 8.34 -42.64
C ALA A 25 5.87 7.37 -43.07
N ASN A 26 6.16 6.51 -44.05
CA ASN A 26 5.29 5.39 -44.35
C ASN A 26 5.10 4.57 -43.06
N PRO A 27 3.86 4.27 -42.63
CA PRO A 27 3.61 3.27 -41.60
C PRO A 27 3.77 1.90 -42.27
N SER A 28 5.01 1.50 -42.49
CA SER A 28 5.34 0.15 -42.92
C SER A 28 6.55 -0.31 -42.12
N GLU A 29 6.28 -1.14 -41.11
CA GLU A 29 7.23 -2.02 -40.42
C GLU A 29 8.42 -1.33 -39.73
N THR A 30 8.17 -0.49 -38.74
CA THR A 30 9.11 -0.42 -37.61
C THR A 30 8.65 -1.46 -36.59
N THR A 31 9.11 -2.70 -36.74
CA THR A 31 9.00 -3.70 -35.67
C THR A 31 9.93 -3.25 -34.54
N VAL A 32 9.35 -2.86 -33.40
CA VAL A 32 10.13 -2.53 -32.21
C VAL A 32 10.50 -3.86 -31.55
N ASP A 33 11.76 -4.23 -31.58
CA ASP A 33 12.22 -5.46 -30.93
C ASP A 33 12.11 -5.35 -29.40
N PRO A 34 11.78 -6.45 -28.69
CA PRO A 34 11.78 -6.47 -27.22
C PRO A 34 13.18 -6.16 -26.66
N VAL A 35 13.21 -5.51 -25.49
CA VAL A 35 14.46 -5.13 -24.80
C VAL A 35 14.75 -6.06 -23.62
N SER A 36 15.88 -5.87 -22.94
CA SER A 36 16.09 -6.49 -21.63
C SER A 36 14.99 -6.01 -20.67
N PHE A 37 14.44 -6.90 -19.84
CA PHE A 37 13.36 -6.50 -18.93
C PHE A 37 13.82 -5.45 -17.91
N ASP A 38 15.10 -5.47 -17.53
CA ASP A 38 15.74 -4.44 -16.70
C ASP A 38 15.79 -3.04 -17.32
N ASP A 39 15.70 -2.94 -18.65
CA ASP A 39 15.66 -1.66 -19.36
C ASP A 39 14.24 -1.06 -19.41
N THR A 40 13.25 -1.78 -18.88
CA THR A 40 11.87 -1.30 -18.77
C THR A 40 11.65 -0.49 -17.50
N VAL A 41 10.66 0.40 -17.53
CA VAL A 41 10.18 1.04 -16.31
C VAL A 41 9.17 0.10 -15.65
N LYS A 42 9.61 -0.61 -14.61
CA LYS A 42 8.82 -1.58 -13.86
C LYS A 42 7.67 -0.86 -13.13
N ILE A 43 6.42 -1.26 -13.38
CA ILE A 43 5.21 -0.68 -12.77
C ILE A 43 4.35 -1.68 -12.00
N SER A 44 4.76 -2.95 -11.99
CA SER A 44 4.23 -3.99 -11.11
C SER A 44 5.34 -4.92 -10.64
N GLY A 45 5.01 -5.89 -9.79
CA GLY A 45 5.94 -6.75 -9.08
C GLY A 45 6.27 -6.22 -7.69
N THR A 46 6.46 -7.12 -6.74
CA THR A 46 6.86 -6.77 -5.38
C THR A 46 8.34 -7.06 -5.15
N LEU A 47 8.95 -6.43 -4.14
CA LEU A 47 10.33 -6.82 -3.79
C LEU A 47 10.37 -8.29 -3.35
N GLU A 48 9.35 -8.75 -2.64
CA GLU A 48 9.27 -10.14 -2.21
C GLU A 48 9.28 -11.13 -3.39
N ASP A 49 8.59 -10.82 -4.48
CA ASP A 49 8.64 -11.64 -5.70
C ASP A 49 10.05 -11.71 -6.27
N THR A 50 10.73 -10.55 -6.38
CA THR A 50 12.08 -10.47 -6.93
C THR A 50 13.14 -11.15 -6.05
N ASP A 51 12.83 -11.35 -4.77
CA ASP A 51 13.72 -12.01 -3.81
C ASP A 51 13.50 -13.51 -3.71
N ALA A 52 12.25 -13.97 -3.79
CA ALA A 52 11.89 -15.38 -3.65
C ALA A 52 11.98 -16.15 -4.98
N VAL A 53 11.75 -15.47 -6.11
CA VAL A 53 11.65 -16.05 -7.43
C VAL A 53 12.63 -15.35 -8.37
N SER A 54 13.36 -16.12 -9.20
CA SER A 54 14.26 -15.49 -10.16
C SER A 54 13.48 -14.69 -11.20
N GLU A 55 14.07 -13.59 -11.68
CA GLU A 55 13.41 -12.73 -12.66
C GLU A 55 13.09 -13.50 -13.96
N GLU A 56 13.92 -14.47 -14.34
CA GLU A 56 13.68 -15.34 -15.51
C GLU A 56 12.51 -16.31 -15.33
N ALA A 57 12.19 -16.67 -14.10
CA ALA A 57 11.05 -17.54 -13.79
C ALA A 57 9.75 -16.74 -13.58
N THR A 58 9.84 -15.41 -13.50
CA THR A 58 8.69 -14.51 -13.32
C THR A 58 8.13 -14.08 -14.68
N PRO A 59 6.81 -14.20 -14.92
CA PRO A 59 6.20 -13.67 -16.13
C PRO A 59 6.51 -12.18 -16.31
N GLY A 60 6.77 -11.78 -17.55
CA GLY A 60 7.10 -10.40 -17.89
C GLY A 60 6.28 -9.91 -19.08
N VAL A 61 5.94 -8.63 -19.08
CA VAL A 61 5.25 -7.94 -20.18
C VAL A 61 5.95 -6.63 -20.46
N GLN A 62 6.26 -6.35 -21.73
CA GLN A 62 6.80 -5.07 -22.17
C GLN A 62 5.82 -4.38 -23.11
N VAL A 63 5.47 -3.14 -22.79
CA VAL A 63 4.58 -2.31 -23.63
C VAL A 63 5.34 -1.10 -24.13
N PHE A 64 5.36 -0.92 -25.44
CA PHE A 64 5.98 0.21 -26.13
C PHE A 64 4.89 1.16 -26.61
N TYR A 65 5.12 2.47 -26.45
CA TYR A 65 4.15 3.52 -26.80
C TYR A 65 4.75 4.53 -27.79
N ASP A 66 3.91 5.15 -28.62
CA ASP A 66 4.35 6.12 -29.63
C ASP A 66 4.80 7.48 -29.05
N ARG A 67 4.32 7.85 -27.86
CA ARG A 67 4.62 9.15 -27.20
C ARG A 67 5.43 9.02 -25.91
N TYR A 68 5.83 7.81 -25.52
CA TYR A 68 6.66 7.58 -24.34
C TYR A 68 7.95 6.82 -24.71
N ARG A 69 9.09 7.37 -24.28
CA ARG A 69 10.41 6.92 -24.75
C ARG A 69 10.83 5.56 -24.18
N HIS A 70 10.35 5.20 -23.00
CA HIS A 70 10.81 4.01 -22.28
C HIS A 70 9.70 2.95 -22.26
N PRO A 71 9.98 1.67 -22.56
CA PRO A 71 8.96 0.64 -22.44
C PRO A 71 8.51 0.48 -20.99
N LEU A 72 7.21 0.21 -20.79
CA LEU A 72 6.66 -0.12 -19.48
C LEU A 72 6.75 -1.63 -19.25
N GLY A 73 7.20 -2.02 -18.05
CA GLY A 73 7.38 -3.41 -17.64
C GLY A 73 6.36 -3.85 -16.61
N TYR A 74 5.70 -4.99 -16.84
CA TYR A 74 4.78 -5.62 -15.90
C TYR A 74 5.19 -7.05 -15.57
N HIS A 75 4.93 -7.49 -14.34
CA HIS A 75 5.15 -8.88 -13.89
C HIS A 75 3.88 -9.74 -13.90
N ASP A 76 2.75 -9.19 -14.38
CA ASP A 76 1.48 -9.91 -14.53
C ASP A 76 0.84 -9.60 -15.90
N PRO A 77 0.75 -10.59 -16.82
CA PRO A 77 0.07 -10.44 -18.09
C PRO A 77 -1.40 -10.06 -18.00
N ALA A 78 -2.14 -10.52 -17.00
CA ALA A 78 -3.55 -10.16 -16.84
C ALA A 78 -3.69 -8.70 -16.43
N LEU A 79 -2.86 -8.24 -15.50
CA LEU A 79 -2.79 -6.84 -15.13
C LEU A 79 -2.48 -5.97 -16.34
N ALA A 80 -1.42 -6.31 -17.09
CA ALA A 80 -1.03 -5.57 -18.28
C ALA A 80 -2.19 -5.49 -19.28
N ALA A 81 -2.85 -6.62 -19.58
CA ALA A 81 -4.03 -6.70 -20.45
C ALA A 81 -5.14 -5.71 -20.10
N THR A 82 -5.32 -5.44 -18.80
CA THR A 82 -6.37 -4.52 -18.33
C THR A 82 -5.94 -3.05 -18.27
N GLU A 83 -4.66 -2.74 -18.01
CA GLU A 83 -4.24 -1.35 -17.78
C GLU A 83 -4.04 -0.53 -19.07
N TYR A 84 -3.51 -1.11 -20.16
CA TYR A 84 -3.16 -0.32 -21.35
C TYR A 84 -4.35 0.06 -22.25
N ASP A 85 -5.52 -0.57 -22.11
CA ASP A 85 -6.71 -0.28 -22.93
C ASP A 85 -7.60 0.82 -22.32
N SER A 86 -7.03 1.65 -21.43
CA SER A 86 -7.73 2.79 -20.83
C SER A 86 -7.42 4.08 -21.58
N ASP A 87 -8.44 4.89 -21.88
CA ASP A 87 -8.31 6.21 -22.52
C ASP A 87 -7.24 7.08 -21.83
N ARG A 88 -7.09 6.93 -20.51
CA ARG A 88 -6.09 7.59 -19.67
C ARG A 88 -4.65 7.24 -20.03
N HIS A 89 -4.36 5.96 -20.29
CA HIS A 89 -3.03 5.54 -20.70
C HIS A 89 -2.66 6.14 -22.06
N GLU A 90 -3.62 6.27 -22.97
CA GLU A 90 -3.41 6.92 -24.26
C GLU A 90 -3.11 8.43 -24.11
N GLU A 91 -3.80 9.14 -23.22
CA GLU A 91 -3.52 10.56 -22.95
C GLU A 91 -2.10 10.77 -22.38
N GLN A 92 -1.67 9.87 -21.49
CA GLN A 92 -0.44 10.01 -20.73
C GLN A 92 0.80 9.47 -21.47
N PHE A 93 0.66 8.35 -22.19
CA PHE A 93 1.75 7.62 -22.84
C PHE A 93 1.63 7.53 -24.37
N GLY A 94 0.44 7.78 -24.93
CA GLY A 94 0.13 7.57 -26.35
C GLY A 94 -0.43 6.17 -26.63
N SER A 95 -0.60 5.81 -27.90
CA SER A 95 -1.16 4.50 -28.27
C SER A 95 -0.07 3.42 -28.19
N PRO A 96 -0.38 2.20 -27.72
CA PRO A 96 0.58 1.10 -27.73
C PRO A 96 0.94 0.72 -29.17
N ILE A 97 2.23 0.59 -29.45
CA ILE A 97 2.77 0.23 -30.78
C ILE A 97 3.30 -1.20 -30.83
N ALA A 98 3.65 -1.79 -29.68
CA ALA A 98 4.01 -3.19 -29.55
C ALA A 98 3.82 -3.68 -28.11
N THR A 99 3.38 -4.92 -27.95
CA THR A 99 3.27 -5.58 -26.64
C THR A 99 3.84 -6.99 -26.72
N TYR A 100 4.83 -7.25 -25.87
CA TYR A 100 5.50 -8.54 -25.80
C TYR A 100 5.29 -9.17 -24.42
N VAL A 101 5.13 -10.48 -24.37
CA VAL A 101 5.11 -11.28 -23.15
C VAL A 101 6.26 -12.27 -23.17
N THR A 102 6.73 -12.68 -21.98
CA THR A 102 7.67 -13.79 -21.88
C THR A 102 7.05 -15.06 -22.50
N ASP A 103 7.85 -15.97 -23.04
CA ASP A 103 7.39 -17.25 -23.58
C ASP A 103 7.96 -18.41 -22.77
N PHE A 104 7.10 -19.08 -21.99
CA PHE A 104 7.51 -20.23 -21.18
C PHE A 104 7.59 -21.55 -21.96
N THR A 105 7.32 -21.54 -23.27
CA THR A 105 7.46 -22.70 -24.13
C THR A 105 8.91 -23.19 -24.16
N ASN A 106 9.12 -24.49 -23.97
CA ASN A 106 10.45 -25.13 -23.95
C ASN A 106 11.43 -24.62 -22.87
N THR A 107 10.94 -23.94 -21.82
CA THR A 107 11.80 -23.47 -20.70
C THR A 107 12.07 -24.53 -19.63
N ASN A 108 11.36 -25.67 -19.70
CA ASN A 108 11.27 -26.68 -18.66
C ASN A 108 10.81 -26.11 -17.31
N LEU A 109 9.75 -25.28 -17.35
CA LEU A 109 9.12 -24.70 -16.18
C LEU A 109 8.67 -25.77 -15.18
N THR A 110 9.14 -25.65 -13.94
CA THR A 110 8.76 -26.49 -12.80
C THR A 110 8.37 -25.63 -11.61
N LEU A 111 7.59 -26.20 -10.69
CA LEU A 111 7.16 -25.55 -9.45
C LEU A 111 7.72 -26.30 -8.25
N ASP A 112 8.12 -25.56 -7.22
CA ASP A 112 8.46 -26.11 -5.90
C ASP A 112 7.20 -26.49 -5.08
N ASP A 113 7.39 -26.92 -3.83
CA ASP A 113 6.29 -27.31 -2.93
C ASP A 113 5.37 -26.13 -2.55
N HIS A 114 5.81 -24.89 -2.73
CA HIS A 114 5.04 -23.66 -2.48
C HIS A 114 4.37 -23.13 -3.76
N GLY A 115 4.62 -23.75 -4.91
CA GLY A 115 4.12 -23.29 -6.21
C GLY A 115 4.97 -22.20 -6.86
N HIS A 116 6.17 -21.91 -6.33
CA HIS A 116 7.07 -20.94 -6.92
C HIS A 116 7.76 -21.50 -8.18
N PRO A 117 7.88 -20.71 -9.25
CA PRO A 117 8.40 -21.18 -10.52
C PRO A 117 9.93 -21.25 -10.55
N SER A 118 10.44 -22.19 -11.34
CA SER A 118 11.84 -22.31 -11.71
C SER A 118 11.94 -22.79 -13.16
N VAL A 119 12.90 -22.24 -13.90
CA VAL A 119 13.14 -22.55 -15.33
C VAL A 119 14.58 -23.01 -15.53
N GLU A 120 14.79 -23.99 -16.42
CA GLU A 120 16.15 -24.40 -16.82
C GLU A 120 16.72 -23.52 -17.94
N VAL A 121 15.84 -22.97 -18.78
CA VAL A 121 16.18 -22.09 -19.90
C VAL A 121 15.38 -20.80 -19.75
N SER A 122 16.06 -19.65 -19.81
CA SER A 122 15.41 -18.34 -19.75
C SER A 122 14.37 -18.19 -20.88
N PRO A 123 13.17 -17.69 -20.58
CA PRO A 123 12.12 -17.52 -21.57
C PRO A 123 12.51 -16.50 -22.64
N GLY A 124 12.01 -16.71 -23.85
CA GLY A 124 12.05 -15.72 -24.93
C GLY A 124 10.94 -14.68 -24.80
N TRP A 125 10.76 -13.87 -25.84
CA TRP A 125 9.65 -12.91 -25.95
C TRP A 125 8.79 -13.24 -27.18
N ILE A 126 7.48 -13.15 -27.04
CA ILE A 126 6.50 -13.34 -28.12
C ILE A 126 5.49 -12.18 -28.11
N PRO A 127 4.95 -11.73 -29.26
CA PRO A 127 3.84 -10.79 -29.27
C PRO A 127 2.67 -11.30 -28.42
N ALA A 128 2.09 -10.43 -27.61
CA ALA A 128 1.02 -10.82 -26.68
C ALA A 128 -0.21 -11.40 -27.40
N SER A 129 -0.53 -10.91 -28.60
CA SER A 129 -1.61 -11.44 -29.43
C SER A 129 -1.39 -12.88 -29.90
N ASP A 130 -0.14 -13.34 -29.93
CA ASP A 130 0.25 -14.62 -30.52
C ASP A 130 0.45 -15.71 -29.45
N ALA A 131 0.37 -15.33 -28.17
CA ALA A 131 0.46 -16.24 -27.03
C ALA A 131 -0.91 -16.76 -26.59
N VAL A 132 -0.90 -17.92 -25.94
CA VAL A 132 -1.99 -18.40 -25.09
C VAL A 132 -1.58 -18.32 -23.63
N TYR A 133 -2.57 -18.14 -22.76
CA TYR A 133 -2.34 -17.82 -21.35
C TYR A 133 -2.98 -18.86 -20.46
N VAL A 134 -2.27 -19.32 -19.44
CA VAL A 134 -2.82 -20.19 -18.39
C VAL A 134 -3.09 -19.33 -17.15
N GLN A 135 -4.36 -19.26 -16.74
CA GLN A 135 -4.79 -18.61 -15.50
C GLN A 135 -5.24 -19.62 -14.45
N ASN A 136 -5.21 -19.23 -13.17
CA ASN A 136 -5.69 -20.04 -12.04
C ASN A 136 -5.01 -21.42 -11.93
N SER A 137 -3.72 -21.48 -12.28
CA SER A 137 -2.90 -22.68 -12.05
C SER A 137 -2.38 -22.72 -10.62
N LYS A 138 -1.60 -23.76 -10.28
CA LYS A 138 -0.86 -23.83 -9.01
C LYS A 138 0.36 -22.90 -8.94
N MET A 139 0.80 -22.31 -10.05
CA MET A 139 1.93 -21.38 -10.05
C MET A 139 1.52 -20.07 -9.40
N ASN A 140 2.28 -19.66 -8.39
CA ASN A 140 2.10 -18.40 -7.69
C ASN A 140 3.45 -17.70 -7.51
N LEU A 141 3.42 -16.38 -7.45
CA LEU A 141 4.48 -15.58 -6.84
C LEU A 141 4.13 -15.37 -5.36
N PRO A 142 5.08 -14.94 -4.51
CA PRO A 142 4.76 -14.53 -3.14
C PRO A 142 3.59 -13.55 -3.06
N SER A 143 3.51 -12.60 -4.00
CA SER A 143 2.41 -11.63 -4.10
C SER A 143 1.08 -12.20 -4.60
N GLY A 144 1.03 -13.47 -5.00
CA GLY A 144 -0.21 -14.18 -5.34
C GLY A 144 -0.20 -14.91 -6.69
N PRO A 145 -1.40 -15.33 -7.17
CA PRO A 145 -1.56 -16.04 -8.43
C PRO A 145 -1.11 -15.21 -9.63
N VAL A 146 -0.49 -15.87 -10.61
CA VAL A 146 0.05 -15.21 -11.81
C VAL A 146 -0.42 -15.89 -13.10
N THR A 147 -0.59 -15.09 -14.15
CA THR A 147 -0.95 -15.56 -15.49
C THR A 147 0.30 -15.95 -16.28
N ILE A 148 0.28 -17.12 -16.95
CA ILE A 148 1.46 -17.71 -17.58
C ILE A 148 1.31 -17.77 -19.11
N PRO A 149 2.17 -17.06 -19.87
CA PRO A 149 2.15 -17.06 -21.33
C PRO A 149 2.93 -18.23 -21.97
N PHE A 150 2.39 -18.78 -23.05
CA PHE A 150 3.01 -19.80 -23.91
C PHE A 150 2.77 -19.48 -25.39
N SER A 151 3.79 -19.67 -26.23
CA SER A 151 3.65 -19.67 -27.70
C SER A 151 3.07 -20.98 -28.27
N ASP A 152 3.24 -22.12 -27.58
CA ASP A 152 2.72 -23.43 -27.98
C ASP A 152 1.55 -23.86 -27.08
N GLU A 153 0.35 -23.90 -27.65
CA GLU A 153 -0.88 -24.34 -26.97
C GLU A 153 -0.76 -25.74 -26.38
N ARG A 154 -0.05 -26.66 -27.03
CA ARG A 154 0.13 -28.01 -26.51
C ARG A 154 1.01 -28.03 -25.26
N GLN A 155 2.00 -27.14 -25.16
CA GLN A 155 2.80 -27.00 -23.94
C GLN A 155 1.96 -26.38 -22.82
N ALA A 156 1.10 -25.41 -23.13
CA ALA A 156 0.14 -24.86 -22.17
C ALA A 156 -0.83 -25.94 -21.64
N GLU A 157 -1.35 -26.81 -22.52
CA GLU A 157 -2.20 -27.94 -22.13
C GLU A 157 -1.46 -28.93 -21.21
N LEU A 158 -0.22 -29.29 -21.53
CA LEU A 158 0.60 -30.16 -20.67
C LEU A 158 0.90 -29.51 -19.31
N PHE A 159 1.11 -28.19 -19.28
CA PHE A 159 1.24 -27.44 -18.04
C PHE A 159 -0.06 -27.51 -17.22
N ILE A 160 -1.23 -27.33 -17.84
CA ILE A 160 -2.54 -27.45 -17.19
C ILE A 160 -2.78 -28.87 -16.67
N GLU A 161 -2.41 -29.91 -17.42
CA GLU A 161 -2.53 -31.30 -16.95
C GLU A 161 -1.72 -31.54 -15.67
N ARG A 162 -0.55 -30.90 -15.55
CA ARG A 162 0.35 -31.07 -14.40
C ARG A 162 -0.01 -30.17 -13.21
N TYR A 163 -0.39 -28.93 -13.47
CA TYR A 163 -0.50 -27.86 -12.47
C TYR A 163 -1.89 -27.22 -12.39
N GLY A 164 -2.86 -27.69 -13.17
CA GLY A 164 -4.20 -27.11 -13.26
C GLY A 164 -4.21 -25.76 -13.99
N GLY A 165 -5.37 -25.12 -13.99
CA GLY A 165 -5.58 -23.83 -14.63
C GLY A 165 -6.55 -23.88 -15.81
N VAL A 166 -6.74 -22.74 -16.46
CA VAL A 166 -7.64 -22.58 -17.59
C VAL A 166 -6.96 -21.74 -18.67
N LEU A 167 -7.07 -22.20 -19.91
CA LEU A 167 -6.56 -21.50 -21.08
C LEU A 167 -7.37 -20.22 -21.35
N ARG A 168 -6.67 -19.16 -21.75
CA ARG A 168 -7.18 -17.83 -22.10
C ARG A 168 -6.42 -17.28 -23.30
N THR A 169 -7.09 -16.48 -24.09
CA THR A 169 -6.47 -15.61 -25.10
C THR A 169 -6.16 -14.23 -24.49
N TRP A 170 -5.34 -13.44 -25.18
CA TRP A 170 -5.11 -12.05 -24.79
C TRP A 170 -6.40 -11.23 -24.75
N GLU A 171 -7.30 -11.43 -25.73
CA GLU A 171 -8.61 -10.79 -25.77
C GLU A 171 -9.50 -11.21 -24.58
N ASP A 172 -9.42 -12.46 -24.11
CA ASP A 172 -10.10 -12.88 -22.88
C ASP A 172 -9.58 -12.12 -21.65
N LEU A 173 -8.27 -11.85 -21.59
CA LEU A 173 -7.66 -11.09 -20.49
C LEU A 173 -8.11 -9.63 -20.51
N GLN A 174 -8.16 -9.00 -21.70
CA GLN A 174 -8.66 -7.63 -21.87
C GLN A 174 -10.15 -7.51 -21.50
N ASN A 175 -10.95 -8.50 -21.91
CA ASN A 175 -12.40 -8.49 -21.72
C ASN A 175 -12.84 -8.87 -20.30
N ASN A 176 -11.95 -9.38 -19.44
CA ASN A 176 -12.27 -9.72 -18.04
C ASN A 176 -12.39 -8.48 -17.12
N ASN A 177 -12.77 -7.35 -17.72
CA ASN A 177 -12.80 -5.99 -17.18
C ASN A 177 -13.97 -5.80 -16.19
N GLN A 178 -13.97 -6.52 -15.08
CA GLN A 178 -14.75 -6.06 -13.93
C GLN A 178 -14.03 -4.84 -13.34
N SER A 179 -14.46 -3.65 -13.76
CA SER A 179 -14.38 -2.35 -13.08
C SER A 179 -13.39 -2.25 -11.91
N SER A 180 -12.14 -1.87 -12.21
CA SER A 180 -11.04 -1.78 -11.23
C SER A 180 -11.32 -0.88 -10.03
N HIS A 181 -12.12 0.20 -10.15
CA HIS A 181 -12.47 1.08 -9.02
C HIS A 181 -13.58 0.54 -8.12
N ARG A 182 -14.68 0.02 -8.69
CA ARG A 182 -15.77 -0.58 -7.90
C ARG A 182 -15.32 -1.82 -7.14
N ASN A 183 -14.33 -2.55 -7.67
CA ASN A 183 -13.81 -3.73 -7.01
C ASN A 183 -12.95 -3.41 -5.76
N GLN A 184 -12.39 -2.21 -5.61
CA GLN A 184 -11.55 -1.89 -4.44
C GLN A 184 -12.38 -1.58 -3.19
N GLU A 185 -13.51 -0.88 -3.33
CA GLU A 185 -14.44 -0.67 -2.22
C GLU A 185 -15.03 -2.01 -1.76
N ASP A 186 -15.40 -2.88 -2.71
CA ASP A 186 -15.84 -4.25 -2.43
C ASP A 186 -14.74 -5.07 -1.73
N LEU A 187 -13.46 -4.90 -2.12
CA LEU A 187 -12.31 -5.56 -1.47
C LEU A 187 -12.15 -5.13 -0.01
N VAL A 188 -12.27 -3.83 0.28
CA VAL A 188 -12.21 -3.29 1.64
C VAL A 188 -13.36 -3.85 2.48
N ASP A 189 -14.58 -3.89 1.94
CA ASP A 189 -15.74 -4.47 2.59
C ASP A 189 -15.54 -5.98 2.87
N ASP A 190 -15.00 -6.73 1.92
CA ASP A 190 -14.68 -8.15 2.07
C ASP A 190 -13.61 -8.39 3.13
N GLN A 191 -12.55 -7.57 3.18
CA GLN A 191 -11.55 -7.61 4.23
C GLN A 191 -12.21 -7.37 5.61
N HIS A 192 -13.06 -6.35 5.73
CA HIS A 192 -13.80 -6.08 6.97
C HIS A 192 -14.71 -7.24 7.39
N GLN A 193 -15.44 -7.86 6.45
CA GLN A 193 -16.32 -8.99 6.71
C GLN A 193 -15.53 -10.23 7.17
N ARG A 194 -14.42 -10.55 6.48
CA ARG A 194 -13.51 -11.64 6.88
C ARG A 194 -12.96 -11.41 8.28
N SER A 195 -12.51 -10.19 8.58
CA SER A 195 -12.02 -9.84 9.92
C SER A 195 -13.11 -10.05 10.99
N ASN A 196 -14.32 -9.55 10.75
CA ASN A 196 -15.44 -9.68 11.70
C ASN A 196 -15.80 -11.16 11.95
N LYS A 197 -15.73 -12.02 10.94
CA LYS A 197 -15.95 -13.46 11.10
C LYS A 197 -14.88 -14.12 11.96
N LEU A 198 -13.61 -13.76 11.76
CA LEU A 198 -12.50 -14.27 12.57
C LEU A 198 -12.64 -13.84 14.04
N ILE A 199 -12.91 -12.55 14.29
CA ILE A 199 -13.19 -12.00 15.62
C ILE A 199 -14.34 -12.76 16.30
N ASN A 200 -15.46 -12.97 15.61
CA ASN A 200 -16.60 -13.69 16.17
C ASN A 200 -16.28 -15.14 16.52
N THR A 201 -15.36 -15.75 15.78
CA THR A 201 -14.90 -17.13 16.02
C THR A 201 -14.02 -17.19 17.26
N THR A 202 -13.00 -16.33 17.34
CA THR A 202 -12.03 -16.34 18.43
C THR A 202 -12.61 -15.81 19.74
N THR A 203 -13.55 -14.86 19.69
CA THR A 203 -14.23 -14.32 20.90
C THR A 203 -14.92 -15.43 21.72
N ARG A 204 -15.36 -16.53 21.08
CA ARG A 204 -15.98 -17.68 21.78
C ARG A 204 -15.01 -18.38 22.73
N TYR A 205 -13.70 -18.18 22.58
CA TYR A 205 -12.70 -18.76 23.48
C TYR A 205 -12.82 -18.18 24.89
N LEU A 206 -13.43 -17.00 25.06
CA LEU A 206 -13.65 -16.39 26.38
C LEU A 206 -14.72 -17.13 27.22
N ASP A 207 -15.58 -17.94 26.59
CA ASP A 207 -16.74 -18.60 27.19
C ASP A 207 -16.58 -20.13 27.31
N ARG A 208 -15.41 -20.60 27.75
CA ARG A 208 -15.16 -22.03 27.95
C ARG A 208 -15.86 -22.56 29.21
N ALA A 209 -16.45 -23.74 29.10
CA ALA A 209 -17.34 -24.30 30.12
C ALA A 209 -16.65 -24.70 31.43
N LYS A 210 -15.37 -25.10 31.37
CA LYS A 210 -14.60 -25.54 32.55
C LYS A 210 -13.68 -24.42 32.98
N THR A 211 -13.64 -24.15 34.29
CA THR A 211 -12.80 -23.11 34.87
C THR A 211 -11.98 -23.66 36.03
N THR A 212 -10.68 -23.41 35.99
CA THR A 212 -9.74 -23.59 37.11
C THR A 212 -9.40 -22.21 37.65
N VAL A 213 -9.73 -21.94 38.91
CA VAL A 213 -9.41 -20.66 39.57
C VAL A 213 -8.02 -20.75 40.18
N VAL A 214 -7.21 -19.71 40.00
CA VAL A 214 -5.86 -19.58 40.56
C VAL A 214 -5.83 -18.36 41.48
N GLN A 215 -5.22 -18.50 42.64
CA GLN A 215 -4.96 -17.43 43.61
C GLN A 215 -3.55 -16.85 43.43
N PRO A 216 -3.27 -15.59 43.86
CA PRO A 216 -1.97 -14.95 43.69
C PRO A 216 -0.75 -15.72 44.22
N ASN A 217 -0.93 -16.56 45.23
CA ASN A 217 0.11 -17.40 45.84
C ASN A 217 0.25 -18.80 45.19
N GLU A 218 -0.55 -19.10 44.17
CA GLU A 218 -0.52 -20.37 43.45
C GLU A 218 0.27 -20.26 42.13
N SER A 219 0.76 -21.40 41.65
CA SER A 219 1.48 -21.43 40.37
C SER A 219 0.49 -21.42 39.20
N VAL A 220 0.54 -20.35 38.40
CA VAL A 220 -0.22 -20.24 37.15
C VAL A 220 0.23 -21.30 36.15
N GLN A 221 1.55 -21.54 36.08
CA GLN A 221 2.11 -22.55 35.17
C GLN A 221 1.60 -23.96 35.50
N SER A 222 1.55 -24.34 36.79
CA SER A 222 0.99 -25.63 37.20
C SER A 222 -0.52 -25.71 36.93
N ALA A 223 -1.26 -24.61 37.11
CA ALA A 223 -2.68 -24.57 36.78
C ALA A 223 -2.91 -24.77 35.28
N ILE A 224 -2.11 -24.13 34.43
CA ILE A 224 -2.13 -24.33 32.98
C ILE A 224 -1.83 -25.78 32.64
N GLN A 225 -0.75 -26.38 33.16
CA GLN A 225 -0.38 -27.76 32.82
C GLN A 225 -1.44 -28.81 33.21
N ASN A 226 -2.20 -28.56 34.29
CA ASN A 226 -3.23 -29.46 34.78
C ASN A 226 -4.64 -29.12 34.28
N ALA A 227 -4.81 -27.98 33.61
CA ALA A 227 -6.10 -27.57 33.08
C ALA A 227 -6.53 -28.51 31.95
N PRO A 228 -7.81 -28.93 31.91
CA PRO A 228 -8.33 -29.65 30.76
C PRO A 228 -8.17 -28.82 29.48
N SER A 229 -7.93 -29.45 28.34
CA SER A 229 -7.96 -28.75 27.05
C SER A 229 -9.32 -28.05 26.86
N ASN A 230 -9.32 -26.92 26.17
CA ASN A 230 -10.52 -26.10 25.96
C ASN A 230 -11.18 -25.64 27.27
N SER A 231 -10.39 -25.32 28.29
CA SER A 231 -10.85 -24.73 29.56
C SER A 231 -10.27 -23.33 29.81
N THR A 232 -10.78 -22.68 30.86
CA THR A 232 -10.32 -21.38 31.36
C THR A 232 -9.48 -21.55 32.62
N VAL A 233 -8.30 -20.93 32.64
CA VAL A 233 -7.53 -20.64 33.85
C VAL A 233 -7.86 -19.20 34.26
N LEU A 234 -8.67 -19.06 35.30
CA LEU A 234 -9.11 -17.78 35.83
C LEU A 234 -8.19 -17.35 36.97
N LEU A 235 -7.42 -16.30 36.73
CA LEU A 235 -6.60 -15.66 37.75
C LEU A 235 -7.48 -14.73 38.57
N SER A 236 -7.54 -14.98 39.88
CA SER A 236 -8.22 -14.09 40.82
C SER A 236 -7.51 -12.74 40.88
N GLU A 237 -8.20 -11.74 41.43
CA GLU A 237 -7.62 -10.42 41.68
C GLU A 237 -6.28 -10.52 42.42
N GLY A 238 -5.28 -9.76 41.95
CA GLY A 238 -3.98 -9.67 42.59
C GLY A 238 -2.80 -9.71 41.63
N ARG A 239 -1.63 -9.93 42.22
CA ARG A 239 -0.33 -9.85 41.55
C ARG A 239 0.32 -11.22 41.45
N TYR A 240 0.78 -11.59 40.26
CA TYR A 240 1.40 -12.87 39.95
C TYR A 240 2.80 -12.62 39.39
N GLU A 241 3.84 -12.93 40.16
CA GLU A 241 5.24 -12.74 39.76
C GLU A 241 5.75 -14.01 39.06
N GLN A 242 5.31 -14.21 37.81
CA GLN A 242 5.54 -15.43 37.06
C GLN A 242 5.72 -15.12 35.57
N GLN A 243 6.62 -15.84 34.92
CA GLN A 243 6.61 -16.00 33.46
C GLN A 243 5.78 -17.22 33.11
N ILE A 244 4.97 -17.10 32.07
CA ILE A 244 3.94 -18.07 31.73
C ILE A 244 4.17 -18.61 30.33
N THR A 245 4.09 -19.93 30.17
CA THR A 245 4.05 -20.59 28.86
C THR A 245 2.72 -21.30 28.69
N ILE A 246 2.02 -20.97 27.60
CA ILE A 246 0.75 -21.56 27.19
C ILE A 246 1.01 -22.43 25.96
N ASN A 247 1.12 -23.74 26.20
CA ASN A 247 1.41 -24.76 25.19
C ASN A 247 0.24 -25.72 24.96
N GLN A 248 -0.96 -25.33 25.37
CA GLN A 248 -2.19 -26.02 25.04
C GLN A 248 -3.34 -25.01 24.88
N SER A 249 -4.38 -25.39 24.13
CA SER A 249 -5.54 -24.53 23.92
C SER A 249 -6.31 -24.31 25.23
N ILE A 250 -6.02 -23.19 25.89
CA ILE A 250 -6.66 -22.70 27.13
C ILE A 250 -6.99 -21.21 26.99
N THR A 251 -7.89 -20.74 27.85
CA THR A 251 -8.11 -19.30 28.06
C THR A 251 -7.46 -18.90 29.37
N LEU A 252 -6.49 -17.98 29.33
CA LEU A 252 -5.97 -17.31 30.51
C LEU A 252 -6.74 -16.00 30.71
N ARG A 253 -7.50 -15.90 31.80
CA ARG A 253 -8.35 -14.75 32.08
C ARG A 253 -8.06 -14.16 33.44
N GLY A 254 -7.96 -12.85 33.55
CA GLY A 254 -7.82 -12.14 34.82
C GLY A 254 -9.13 -11.58 35.36
N SER A 255 -9.10 -11.15 36.63
CA SER A 255 -10.16 -10.38 37.27
C SER A 255 -9.52 -9.28 38.10
N ASN A 256 -9.13 -8.17 37.47
CA ASN A 256 -8.23 -7.16 38.07
C ASN A 256 -6.85 -7.75 38.43
N THR A 257 -6.27 -8.47 37.48
CA THR A 257 -5.03 -9.23 37.67
C THR A 257 -3.83 -8.49 37.05
N THR A 258 -2.69 -8.51 37.75
CA THR A 258 -1.39 -8.07 37.22
C THR A 258 -0.41 -9.25 37.16
N ILE A 259 0.11 -9.56 35.97
CA ILE A 259 1.19 -10.53 35.75
C ILE A 259 2.49 -9.75 35.59
N VAL A 260 3.51 -10.14 36.34
CA VAL A 260 4.80 -9.45 36.40
C VAL A 260 5.90 -10.44 36.07
N GLY A 261 6.57 -10.22 34.94
CA GLY A 261 7.80 -10.93 34.61
C GLY A 261 8.96 -10.51 35.51
N ASN A 262 10.10 -11.13 35.30
CA ASN A 262 11.33 -10.90 36.07
C ASN A 262 12.30 -9.92 35.37
N ASN A 263 11.84 -9.16 34.39
CA ASN A 263 12.64 -8.29 33.51
C ASN A 263 13.67 -9.07 32.67
N THR A 264 13.39 -10.34 32.36
CA THR A 264 14.19 -11.13 31.42
C THR A 264 13.23 -11.88 30.51
N GLY A 265 13.46 -11.89 29.19
CA GLY A 265 12.57 -12.62 28.30
C GLY A 265 11.16 -12.01 28.21
N SER A 266 10.26 -12.76 27.58
CA SER A 266 8.85 -12.39 27.49
C SER A 266 8.03 -12.84 28.71
N VAL A 267 6.94 -12.13 29.03
CA VAL A 267 6.12 -12.43 30.22
C VAL A 267 5.18 -13.61 29.98
N ILE A 268 4.45 -13.61 28.86
CA ILE A 268 3.57 -14.70 28.44
C ILE A 268 4.02 -15.19 27.07
N ASN A 269 4.30 -16.49 26.94
CA ASN A 269 4.64 -17.14 25.69
C ASN A 269 3.54 -18.10 25.26
N VAL A 270 3.01 -17.91 24.05
CA VAL A 270 1.97 -18.76 23.45
C VAL A 270 2.59 -19.58 22.32
N THR A 271 2.45 -20.90 22.39
CA THR A 271 2.95 -21.85 21.38
C THR A 271 1.87 -22.86 20.98
N ALA A 272 0.62 -22.58 21.29
CA ALA A 272 -0.50 -23.46 21.02
C ALA A 272 -1.63 -22.72 20.33
N ASP A 273 -2.38 -23.47 19.54
CA ASP A 273 -3.53 -22.96 18.80
C ASP A 273 -4.70 -22.64 19.72
N ASP A 274 -5.55 -21.74 19.23
CA ASP A 274 -6.85 -21.41 19.82
C ASP A 274 -6.71 -20.99 21.29
N VAL A 275 -5.64 -20.27 21.65
CA VAL A 275 -5.44 -19.71 22.99
C VAL A 275 -6.16 -18.37 23.11
N ALA A 276 -6.72 -18.06 24.28
CA ALA A 276 -7.17 -16.70 24.58
C ALA A 276 -6.48 -16.15 25.83
N ILE A 277 -6.05 -14.89 25.77
CA ILE A 277 -5.54 -14.12 26.90
C ILE A 277 -6.43 -12.90 27.07
N SER A 278 -6.98 -12.70 28.26
CA SER A 278 -7.89 -11.57 28.50
C SER A 278 -7.89 -11.04 29.92
N ASP A 279 -8.29 -9.78 30.06
CA ASP A 279 -8.57 -9.11 31.34
C ASP A 279 -7.36 -9.05 32.30
N VAL A 280 -6.14 -8.87 31.76
CA VAL A 280 -4.88 -8.84 32.52
C VAL A 280 -4.05 -7.59 32.26
N HIS A 281 -3.30 -7.17 33.28
CA HIS A 281 -2.24 -6.18 33.18
C HIS A 281 -0.88 -6.88 33.18
N ILE A 282 0.03 -6.49 32.30
CA ILE A 282 1.33 -7.13 32.08
C ILE A 282 2.43 -6.08 32.22
N LYS A 283 3.49 -6.44 32.95
CA LYS A 283 4.74 -5.67 33.01
C LYS A 283 5.93 -6.56 33.35
N GLY A 284 7.14 -6.00 33.28
CA GLY A 284 8.37 -6.71 33.62
C GLY A 284 8.81 -7.70 32.55
N ALA A 285 8.53 -7.41 31.27
CA ALA A 285 9.26 -8.00 30.16
C ALA A 285 10.74 -7.55 30.22
N GLY A 286 11.64 -8.32 29.60
CA GLY A 286 13.02 -7.91 29.43
C GLY A 286 13.17 -6.73 28.46
N ASP A 287 14.43 -6.38 28.17
CA ASP A 287 14.82 -5.21 27.37
C ASP A 287 15.55 -5.60 26.08
N SER A 288 15.49 -6.87 25.67
CA SER A 288 16.03 -7.29 24.39
C SER A 288 15.13 -6.85 23.24
N PHE A 289 15.66 -6.09 22.29
CA PHE A 289 14.90 -5.63 21.10
C PHE A 289 15.06 -6.56 19.88
N GLY A 290 15.96 -7.54 19.95
CA GLY A 290 16.29 -8.47 18.87
C GLY A 290 17.57 -9.25 19.18
N HIS A 291 17.89 -10.25 18.36
CA HIS A 291 19.11 -11.04 18.49
C HIS A 291 19.91 -10.93 17.19
N THR A 292 21.18 -10.52 17.23
CA THR A 292 22.03 -10.48 16.03
C THR A 292 22.64 -11.84 15.67
N ASP A 293 22.44 -12.86 16.51
CA ASP A 293 23.10 -14.16 16.43
C ASP A 293 22.22 -15.29 15.83
N VAL A 294 21.08 -14.95 15.24
CA VAL A 294 20.24 -15.93 14.51
C VAL A 294 20.98 -16.28 13.22
N GLY A 295 21.21 -17.58 12.96
CA GLY A 295 21.98 -18.07 11.82
C GLY A 295 21.49 -17.50 10.49
N ALA A 296 22.21 -16.49 10.00
CA ALA A 296 21.79 -15.62 8.92
C ALA A 296 22.23 -16.19 7.56
N GLU A 297 21.30 -16.80 6.83
CA GLU A 297 21.39 -16.93 5.37
C GLU A 297 20.21 -16.18 4.75
N GLY A 298 20.48 -15.35 3.73
CA GLY A 298 19.49 -14.42 3.13
C GLY A 298 19.69 -12.97 3.58
N TRP A 299 19.44 -12.01 2.68
CA TRP A 299 19.73 -10.59 2.90
C TRP A 299 18.79 -9.95 3.95
N ASP A 300 17.59 -10.49 4.12
CA ASP A 300 16.56 -9.98 5.05
C ASP A 300 16.64 -10.56 6.47
N SER A 301 17.44 -11.63 6.66
CA SER A 301 17.66 -12.28 7.96
C SER A 301 18.07 -11.30 9.08
N ARG A 302 18.74 -10.18 8.75
CA ARG A 302 19.13 -9.14 9.72
C ARG A 302 17.95 -8.31 10.21
N ILE A 303 16.95 -8.07 9.37
CA ILE A 303 15.73 -7.35 9.75
C ILE A 303 14.89 -8.26 10.64
N GLU A 304 14.70 -9.51 10.23
CA GLU A 304 13.97 -10.50 11.03
C GLU A 304 14.64 -10.72 12.39
N ALA A 305 15.96 -10.94 12.41
CA ALA A 305 16.74 -11.11 13.63
C ALA A 305 16.69 -9.86 14.53
N GLY A 306 16.75 -8.68 13.92
CA GLY A 306 16.75 -7.38 14.59
C GLY A 306 15.40 -6.97 15.17
N TYR A 307 14.27 -7.39 14.60
CA TYR A 307 12.93 -6.97 15.04
C TYR A 307 12.02 -8.09 15.53
N GLY A 308 12.28 -9.34 15.13
CA GLY A 308 11.38 -10.49 15.31
C GLY A 308 11.69 -11.41 16.48
N HIS A 309 12.76 -11.11 17.20
CA HIS A 309 13.32 -11.94 18.26
C HIS A 309 13.48 -11.20 19.59
N GLY A 310 12.89 -10.00 19.72
CA GLY A 310 12.90 -9.24 20.96
C GLY A 310 11.94 -9.80 22.02
N ASP A 311 12.12 -9.34 23.25
CA ASP A 311 11.24 -9.62 24.37
C ASP A 311 9.87 -8.94 24.19
N ALA A 312 8.83 -9.51 24.81
CA ALA A 312 7.47 -8.97 24.72
C ALA A 312 6.66 -9.16 26.02
N GLY A 313 5.62 -8.34 26.18
CA GLY A 313 4.56 -8.63 27.14
C GLY A 313 3.87 -9.96 26.83
N VAL A 314 3.51 -10.16 25.56
CA VAL A 314 2.96 -11.42 25.05
C VAL A 314 3.67 -11.82 23.76
N THR A 315 4.12 -13.06 23.65
CA THR A 315 4.51 -13.66 22.36
C THR A 315 3.50 -14.69 21.94
N ALA A 316 3.25 -14.80 20.63
CA ALA A 316 2.66 -15.96 20.00
C ALA A 316 3.58 -16.39 18.86
N ILE A 317 4.06 -17.64 18.92
CA ILE A 317 5.06 -18.16 17.99
C ILE A 317 4.61 -19.55 17.53
N ASN A 318 4.52 -19.77 16.22
CA ASN A 318 4.06 -21.03 15.63
C ASN A 318 2.69 -21.46 16.19
N ALA A 319 1.75 -20.52 16.24
CA ALA A 319 0.42 -20.72 16.80
C ALA A 319 -0.66 -20.27 15.81
N SER A 320 -1.85 -20.84 15.91
CA SER A 320 -2.99 -20.47 15.06
C SER A 320 -4.14 -19.90 15.89
N ARG A 321 -4.73 -18.81 15.42
CA ARG A 321 -5.93 -18.15 15.98
C ARG A 321 -5.81 -17.75 17.47
N PRO A 322 -4.69 -17.24 17.99
CA PRO A 322 -4.68 -16.71 19.35
C PRO A 322 -5.56 -15.45 19.45
N LEU A 323 -6.30 -15.32 20.54
CA LEU A 323 -7.02 -14.09 20.92
C LEU A 323 -6.29 -13.40 22.07
N ILE A 324 -5.83 -12.17 21.85
CA ILE A 324 -5.28 -11.31 22.89
C ILE A 324 -6.23 -10.12 23.01
N SER A 325 -7.04 -10.09 24.07
CA SER A 325 -8.16 -9.15 24.19
C SER A 325 -8.28 -8.50 25.56
N ASN A 326 -8.47 -7.19 25.63
CA ASN A 326 -8.59 -6.47 26.91
C ASN A 326 -7.34 -6.66 27.80
N VAL A 327 -6.17 -6.35 27.25
CA VAL A 327 -4.87 -6.49 27.91
C VAL A 327 -4.17 -5.15 27.99
N SER A 328 -3.66 -4.80 29.17
CA SER A 328 -2.81 -3.63 29.38
C SER A 328 -1.35 -4.07 29.51
N ILE A 329 -0.43 -3.43 28.79
CA ILE A 329 0.99 -3.76 28.79
C ILE A 329 1.80 -2.49 29.03
N ASN A 330 2.69 -2.52 30.01
CA ASN A 330 3.71 -1.50 30.23
C ASN A 330 5.09 -2.13 30.09
N THR A 331 5.84 -1.68 29.08
CA THR A 331 7.09 -2.33 28.65
C THR A 331 7.96 -1.38 27.85
N SER A 332 9.29 -1.51 27.96
CA SER A 332 10.22 -0.89 27.01
C SER A 332 10.46 -1.77 25.77
N ALA A 333 10.19 -3.06 25.83
CA ALA A 333 10.31 -3.99 24.71
C ALA A 333 9.01 -4.04 23.87
N ASN A 334 8.70 -5.18 23.23
CA ASN A 334 7.45 -5.31 22.48
C ASN A 334 6.23 -5.38 23.40
N GLY A 335 5.10 -4.81 22.99
CA GLY A 335 3.81 -5.12 23.60
C GLY A 335 3.40 -6.56 23.30
N VAL A 336 3.12 -6.83 22.02
CA VAL A 336 2.80 -8.16 21.49
C VAL A 336 3.72 -8.49 20.32
N LEU A 337 4.31 -9.69 20.33
CA LEU A 337 5.12 -10.22 19.23
C LEU A 337 4.44 -11.46 18.65
N LEU A 338 4.07 -11.39 17.38
CA LEU A 338 3.48 -12.46 16.59
C LEU A 338 4.52 -12.90 15.56
N ARG A 339 4.87 -14.18 15.56
CA ARG A 339 5.80 -14.74 14.58
C ARG A 339 5.29 -16.08 14.09
N ASP A 340 5.21 -16.25 12.78
CA ASP A 340 4.68 -17.48 12.17
C ASP A 340 3.31 -17.84 12.78
N THR A 341 2.46 -16.84 12.96
CA THR A 341 1.18 -16.97 13.67
C THR A 341 0.03 -16.75 12.70
N ALA A 342 -0.74 -17.80 12.44
CA ALA A 342 -1.87 -17.74 11.52
C ALA A 342 -3.10 -17.15 12.21
N ASP A 343 -3.78 -16.20 11.55
CA ASP A 343 -5.06 -15.62 12.01
C ASP A 343 -5.09 -15.06 13.46
N PRO A 344 -4.04 -14.39 14.00
CA PRO A 344 -4.10 -13.83 15.35
C PRO A 344 -5.13 -12.69 15.44
N VAL A 345 -5.80 -12.58 16.58
CA VAL A 345 -6.69 -11.45 16.89
C VAL A 345 -6.16 -10.72 18.11
N VAL A 346 -5.57 -9.55 17.90
CA VAL A 346 -5.14 -8.62 18.94
C VAL A 346 -6.14 -7.48 18.99
N ARG A 347 -6.93 -7.38 20.05
CA ARG A 347 -8.00 -6.37 20.14
C ARG A 347 -8.13 -5.73 21.50
N ASN A 348 -8.53 -4.46 21.53
CA ASN A 348 -8.77 -3.76 22.80
C ASN A 348 -7.56 -3.89 23.76
N ILE A 349 -6.34 -3.74 23.25
CA ILE A 349 -5.14 -3.70 24.09
C ILE A 349 -4.70 -2.26 24.33
N SER A 350 -3.99 -2.03 25.42
CA SER A 350 -3.31 -0.76 25.69
C SER A 350 -1.83 -1.02 25.95
N VAL A 351 -0.96 -0.56 25.06
CA VAL A 351 0.49 -0.64 25.22
C VAL A 351 1.05 0.74 25.53
N VAL A 352 1.78 0.84 26.64
CA VAL A 352 2.55 2.03 27.01
C VAL A 352 4.03 1.68 26.92
N GLY A 353 4.70 2.30 25.94
CA GLY A 353 6.13 2.15 25.64
C GLY A 353 7.02 3.17 26.36
N SER A 354 8.33 3.10 26.09
CA SER A 354 9.31 4.10 26.53
C SER A 354 9.04 5.48 25.93
N ASP A 355 9.20 6.54 26.72
CA ASP A 355 8.99 7.94 26.29
C ASP A 355 9.87 8.34 25.10
N HIS A 356 11.08 7.78 25.01
CA HIS A 356 11.99 7.95 23.89
C HIS A 356 12.01 6.70 23.02
N TRP A 357 11.66 6.85 21.73
CA TRP A 357 11.52 5.75 20.77
C TRP A 357 12.79 4.90 20.57
N LEU A 358 13.98 5.47 20.82
CA LEU A 358 15.27 4.78 20.76
C LEU A 358 15.49 3.82 21.95
N GLU A 359 14.87 4.12 23.09
CA GLU A 359 14.94 3.35 24.33
C GLU A 359 13.76 2.37 24.45
N GLY A 360 12.90 2.35 23.44
CA GLY A 360 11.73 1.50 23.38
C GLY A 360 11.69 0.66 22.11
N PHE A 361 10.68 -0.20 22.06
CA PHE A 361 10.37 -1.01 20.90
C PHE A 361 8.87 -0.94 20.55
N MET A 362 8.35 -1.91 19.80
CA MET A 362 7.11 -1.76 19.05
C MET A 362 5.86 -2.18 19.86
N GLY A 363 4.72 -1.58 19.58
CA GLY A 363 3.45 -1.93 20.23
C GLY A 363 3.00 -3.35 19.87
N VAL A 364 2.76 -3.60 18.58
CA VAL A 364 2.57 -4.94 18.03
C VAL A 364 3.57 -5.17 16.89
N VAL A 365 4.19 -6.35 16.89
CA VAL A 365 5.01 -6.85 15.79
C VAL A 365 4.30 -8.05 15.17
N ALA A 366 4.00 -7.98 13.88
CA ALA A 366 3.52 -9.09 13.08
C ALA A 366 4.59 -9.52 12.07
N MET A 367 5.10 -10.73 12.22
CA MET A 367 6.05 -11.33 11.29
C MET A 367 5.48 -12.62 10.74
N ARG A 368 5.28 -12.69 9.42
CA ARG A 368 4.62 -13.84 8.77
C ARG A 368 3.33 -14.21 9.48
N SER A 369 2.54 -13.17 9.80
CA SER A 369 1.36 -13.28 10.66
C SER A 369 0.20 -12.44 10.13
N SER A 370 -0.67 -13.07 9.36
CA SER A 370 -1.82 -12.49 8.67
C SER A 370 -3.07 -12.45 9.57
N GLY A 371 -3.14 -11.48 10.47
CA GLY A 371 -4.20 -11.38 11.48
C GLY A 371 -4.90 -10.03 11.57
N ILE A 372 -5.36 -9.69 12.78
CA ILE A 372 -6.10 -8.46 13.08
C ILE A 372 -5.47 -7.77 14.28
N VAL A 373 -5.19 -6.48 14.14
CA VAL A 373 -4.92 -5.55 15.24
C VAL A 373 -5.99 -4.46 15.24
N GLU A 374 -6.89 -4.49 16.23
CA GLU A 374 -8.00 -3.52 16.27
C GLU A 374 -8.34 -2.92 17.63
N GLN A 375 -9.00 -1.77 17.62
CA GLN A 375 -9.57 -1.13 18.81
C GLN A 375 -8.54 -0.93 19.95
N SER A 376 -7.27 -0.76 19.61
CA SER A 376 -6.16 -0.76 20.57
C SER A 376 -5.49 0.62 20.66
N SER A 377 -4.86 0.89 21.80
CA SER A 377 -4.14 2.14 22.05
C SER A 377 -2.65 1.92 22.25
N PHE A 378 -1.84 2.67 21.52
CA PHE A 378 -0.39 2.66 21.58
C PHE A 378 0.10 4.05 21.97
N LEU A 379 0.72 4.14 23.15
CA LEU A 379 1.28 5.38 23.67
C LEU A 379 2.78 5.22 23.83
N ASN A 380 3.55 6.15 23.23
CA ASN A 380 5.01 6.12 23.22
C ASN A 380 5.57 4.85 22.57
N GLY A 381 6.85 4.54 22.81
CA GLY A 381 7.56 3.44 22.18
C GLY A 381 8.08 3.79 20.79
N ARG A 382 8.56 2.77 20.07
CA ARG A 382 9.12 2.92 18.73
C ARG A 382 8.03 3.03 17.68
N ASP A 383 7.38 1.93 17.33
CA ASP A 383 6.31 1.95 16.32
C ASP A 383 5.01 1.42 16.95
N GLY A 384 3.85 1.90 16.51
CA GLY A 384 2.56 1.41 17.02
C GLY A 384 2.30 -0.03 16.58
N VAL A 385 2.19 -0.25 15.28
CA VAL A 385 2.09 -1.58 14.66
C VAL A 385 3.15 -1.69 13.58
N TYR A 386 3.99 -2.73 13.68
CA TYR A 386 4.98 -3.10 12.68
C TYR A 386 4.58 -4.42 12.02
N SER A 387 4.69 -4.50 10.70
CA SER A 387 4.50 -5.74 9.95
C SER A 387 5.67 -6.07 9.03
N HIS A 388 5.93 -7.36 8.88
CA HIS A 388 6.93 -7.92 7.99
C HIS A 388 6.39 -9.21 7.37
N ARG A 389 6.33 -9.32 6.04
CA ARG A 389 5.79 -10.51 5.32
C ARG A 389 4.45 -10.98 5.85
N SER A 390 3.56 -10.05 6.20
CA SER A 390 2.29 -10.34 6.87
C SER A 390 1.13 -9.95 5.97
N ASP A 391 1.06 -10.58 4.79
CA ASP A 391 0.05 -10.29 3.79
C ASP A 391 -1.36 -10.47 4.35
N GLY A 392 -2.30 -9.62 3.97
CA GLY A 392 -3.67 -9.70 4.46
C GLY A 392 -3.87 -9.24 5.92
N LEU A 393 -2.83 -8.70 6.59
CA LEU A 393 -2.97 -8.11 7.91
C LEU A 393 -4.03 -6.98 7.90
N VAL A 394 -4.82 -6.90 8.97
CA VAL A 394 -5.79 -5.81 9.16
C VAL A 394 -5.43 -5.00 10.39
N VAL A 395 -5.15 -3.71 10.20
CA VAL A 395 -4.84 -2.74 11.26
C VAL A 395 -5.93 -1.68 11.25
N ARG A 396 -6.88 -1.77 12.19
CA ARG A 396 -8.04 -0.87 12.17
C ARG A 396 -8.53 -0.31 13.50
N ASN A 397 -9.09 0.90 13.48
CA ASN A 397 -9.69 1.53 14.65
C ASN A 397 -8.74 1.63 15.86
N ASN A 398 -7.44 1.81 15.61
CA ASN A 398 -6.45 1.97 16.67
C ASN A 398 -6.13 3.45 16.91
N THR A 399 -5.70 3.77 18.13
CA THR A 399 -5.17 5.09 18.49
C THR A 399 -3.68 4.97 18.75
N MET A 400 -2.87 5.75 18.04
CA MET A 400 -1.42 5.75 18.16
C MET A 400 -0.95 7.17 18.47
N THR A 401 -0.13 7.31 19.50
CA THR A 401 0.31 8.64 19.93
C THR A 401 1.75 8.63 20.42
N ASN A 402 2.52 9.62 19.97
CA ASN A 402 3.93 9.79 20.35
C ASN A 402 4.83 8.62 19.96
N THR A 403 4.57 8.01 18.80
CA THR A 403 5.40 6.93 18.23
C THR A 403 6.36 7.50 17.17
N ARG A 404 7.40 6.75 16.81
CA ARG A 404 8.21 7.04 15.61
C ARG A 404 7.38 6.86 14.35
N PHE A 405 6.80 5.66 14.20
CA PHE A 405 5.81 5.35 13.19
C PHE A 405 4.48 4.94 13.84
N GLY A 406 3.35 5.36 13.31
CA GLY A 406 2.06 4.81 13.72
C GLY A 406 1.94 3.37 13.22
N VAL A 407 1.80 3.23 11.90
CA VAL A 407 1.82 1.92 11.21
C VAL A 407 3.05 1.85 10.32
N HIS A 408 3.83 0.78 10.46
CA HIS A 408 5.05 0.54 9.70
C HIS A 408 5.00 -0.83 9.02
N LEU A 409 4.81 -0.83 7.70
CA LEU A 409 4.61 -2.01 6.90
C LEU A 409 5.83 -2.28 6.02
N MET A 410 6.37 -3.50 6.09
CA MET A 410 7.41 -4.02 5.20
C MET A 410 6.96 -5.37 4.59
N TYR A 411 7.24 -5.55 3.30
CA TYR A 411 6.99 -6.74 2.48
C TYR A 411 5.60 -7.34 2.74
N SER A 412 4.55 -6.53 2.89
CA SER A 412 3.21 -7.05 3.21
C SER A 412 2.19 -6.49 2.23
N SER A 413 1.69 -7.35 1.35
CA SER A 413 0.65 -7.06 0.36
C SER A 413 -0.76 -7.32 0.92
N ASP A 414 -1.78 -6.83 0.23
CA ASP A 414 -3.20 -7.05 0.58
C ASP A 414 -3.60 -6.64 2.01
N VAL A 415 -2.86 -5.71 2.62
CA VAL A 415 -3.09 -5.21 3.97
C VAL A 415 -4.20 -4.17 3.98
N LEU A 416 -5.03 -4.17 5.04
CA LEU A 416 -6.01 -3.13 5.31
C LEU A 416 -5.58 -2.24 6.48
N ILE A 417 -5.39 -0.95 6.24
CA ILE A 417 -5.13 0.08 7.24
C ILE A 417 -6.34 1.02 7.28
N ALA A 418 -7.21 0.87 8.28
CA ALA A 418 -8.52 1.53 8.26
C ALA A 418 -8.94 2.20 9.58
N GLY A 419 -9.45 3.44 9.54
CA GLY A 419 -10.08 4.04 10.72
C GLY A 419 -9.13 4.34 11.89
N ASN A 420 -7.81 4.37 11.66
CA ASN A 420 -6.84 4.61 12.73
C ASN A 420 -6.70 6.11 13.01
N SER A 421 -6.49 6.49 14.27
CA SER A 421 -6.15 7.85 14.68
C SER A 421 -4.70 7.92 15.14
N ILE A 422 -3.86 8.62 14.38
CA ILE A 422 -2.42 8.71 14.59
C ILE A 422 -2.05 10.17 14.83
N GLU A 423 -1.38 10.45 15.94
CA GLU A 423 -1.05 11.81 16.34
C GLU A 423 0.33 11.93 16.99
N ARG A 424 1.03 13.05 16.74
CA ARG A 424 2.35 13.34 17.34
C ARG A 424 3.38 12.26 17.01
N HIS A 425 3.32 11.70 15.80
CA HIS A 425 4.33 10.79 15.30
C HIS A 425 5.61 11.55 14.92
N ILE A 426 6.77 10.92 15.06
CA ILE A 426 8.07 11.58 14.86
C ILE A 426 8.48 11.60 13.39
N HIS A 427 8.31 10.49 12.68
CA HIS A 427 8.71 10.39 11.27
C HIS A 427 7.52 10.25 10.34
N ASP A 428 6.75 9.17 10.45
CA ASP A 428 5.63 8.90 9.55
C ASP A 428 4.40 8.42 10.34
N GLY A 429 3.22 8.90 10.02
CA GLY A 429 1.99 8.38 10.62
C GLY A 429 1.73 6.96 10.13
N ILE A 430 1.70 6.80 8.80
CA ILE A 430 1.62 5.51 8.11
C ILE A 430 2.79 5.43 7.13
N THR A 431 3.58 4.36 7.20
CA THR A 431 4.63 4.08 6.22
C THR A 431 4.47 2.69 5.64
N VAL A 432 4.41 2.62 4.31
CA VAL A 432 4.44 1.39 3.53
C VAL A 432 5.74 1.39 2.77
N MET A 433 6.60 0.40 3.03
CA MET A 433 7.90 0.28 2.40
C MET A 433 8.01 -1.01 1.63
N THR A 434 9.06 -1.13 0.82
CA THR A 434 9.51 -2.38 0.20
C THR A 434 8.57 -2.96 -0.86
N ASN A 435 7.93 -2.04 -1.59
CA ASN A 435 7.21 -2.29 -2.83
C ASN A 435 6.05 -3.33 -2.79
N PRO A 436 5.18 -3.38 -1.75
CA PRO A 436 4.04 -4.28 -1.72
C PRO A 436 2.94 -3.83 -2.70
N THR A 437 1.90 -4.65 -2.84
CA THR A 437 0.73 -4.33 -3.67
C THR A 437 -0.59 -4.63 -2.96
N GLY A 438 -1.70 -4.05 -3.43
CA GLY A 438 -3.03 -4.34 -2.88
C GLY A 438 -3.29 -3.78 -1.48
N VAL A 439 -2.46 -2.85 -1.00
CA VAL A 439 -2.66 -2.24 0.32
C VAL A 439 -3.75 -1.16 0.23
N SER A 440 -4.76 -1.32 1.08
CA SER A 440 -5.87 -0.36 1.23
C SER A 440 -5.66 0.49 2.48
N ILE A 441 -5.59 1.81 2.30
CA ILE A 441 -5.40 2.83 3.35
C ILE A 441 -6.62 3.74 3.31
N VAL A 442 -7.58 3.48 4.21
CA VAL A 442 -8.91 4.12 4.14
C VAL A 442 -9.35 4.73 5.45
N ASN A 443 -9.98 5.91 5.41
CA ASN A 443 -10.62 6.52 6.58
C ASN A 443 -9.68 6.71 7.79
N ASN A 444 -8.37 6.93 7.58
CA ASN A 444 -7.43 7.19 8.67
C ASN A 444 -7.32 8.69 8.98
N HIS A 445 -7.11 9.03 10.24
CA HIS A 445 -6.86 10.40 10.72
C HIS A 445 -5.41 10.51 11.17
N VAL A 446 -4.59 11.27 10.44
CA VAL A 446 -3.15 11.43 10.71
C VAL A 446 -2.80 12.89 10.89
N ARG A 447 -2.23 13.25 12.05
CA ARG A 447 -1.97 14.66 12.37
C ARG A 447 -0.77 14.94 13.24
N ASN A 448 -0.28 16.17 13.14
CA ASN A 448 0.69 16.77 14.06
C ASN A 448 2.03 16.01 14.13
N GLY A 449 2.62 15.64 13.00
CA GLY A 449 3.92 14.96 12.97
C GLY A 449 4.77 15.30 11.74
N GLY A 450 5.75 14.45 11.45
CA GLY A 450 6.62 14.56 10.25
C GLY A 450 5.84 14.37 8.95
N ASN A 451 6.05 13.28 8.24
CA ASN A 451 5.18 12.90 7.13
C ASN A 451 3.87 12.31 7.67
N GLY A 452 2.72 12.66 7.10
CA GLY A 452 1.45 12.01 7.41
C GLY A 452 1.48 10.55 6.92
N MET A 453 1.63 10.37 5.61
CA MET A 453 1.70 9.04 5.00
C MET A 453 2.84 8.96 3.99
N SER A 454 3.66 7.91 4.09
CA SER A 454 4.68 7.57 3.09
C SER A 454 4.34 6.26 2.42
N ILE A 455 4.03 6.34 1.12
CA ILE A 455 3.40 5.23 0.39
C ILE A 455 4.34 4.80 -0.73
N TYR A 456 5.09 3.74 -0.46
CA TYR A 456 5.91 3.01 -1.43
C TYR A 456 5.25 1.65 -1.70
N GLY A 457 5.21 1.20 -2.94
CA GLY A 457 4.36 0.08 -3.33
C GLY A 457 3.97 0.19 -4.80
N ASN A 458 3.02 -0.64 -5.23
CA ASN A 458 2.34 -0.49 -6.52
C ASN A 458 0.86 -0.81 -6.33
N ARG A 459 -0.04 -0.09 -7.01
CA ARG A 459 -1.49 -0.31 -6.95
C ARG A 459 -2.04 -0.24 -5.53
N MET A 460 -1.77 0.88 -4.89
CA MET A 460 -2.27 1.20 -3.55
C MET A 460 -3.66 1.83 -3.67
N PHE A 461 -4.54 1.56 -2.71
CA PHE A 461 -5.86 2.20 -2.64
C PHE A 461 -5.90 3.14 -1.43
N VAL A 462 -5.87 4.45 -1.69
CA VAL A 462 -5.70 5.48 -0.66
C VAL A 462 -6.89 6.43 -0.71
N GLN A 463 -7.87 6.20 0.16
CA GLN A 463 -9.18 6.85 0.06
C GLN A 463 -9.68 7.41 1.39
N GLU A 464 -10.37 8.54 1.37
CA GLU A 464 -11.08 9.08 2.54
C GLU A 464 -10.20 9.34 3.78
N ASN A 465 -8.89 9.52 3.62
CA ASN A 465 -8.00 9.83 4.75
C ASN A 465 -7.99 11.33 5.06
N GLU A 466 -7.93 11.66 6.34
CA GLU A 466 -7.69 13.02 6.83
C GLU A 466 -6.24 13.17 7.28
N VAL A 467 -5.46 13.96 6.55
CA VAL A 467 -4.05 14.19 6.83
C VAL A 467 -3.81 15.67 7.09
N ILE A 468 -3.63 16.00 8.36
CA ILE A 468 -3.75 17.38 8.84
C ILE A 468 -2.53 17.84 9.63
N ASN A 469 -1.97 19.00 9.30
CA ASN A 469 -0.89 19.64 10.07
C ASN A 469 0.35 18.73 10.23
N ASN A 470 0.86 18.24 9.10
CA ASN A 470 2.10 17.47 8.99
C ASN A 470 3.12 18.25 8.14
N GLU A 471 4.41 17.92 8.26
CA GLU A 471 5.45 18.48 7.38
C GLU A 471 5.18 18.11 5.90
N ILE A 472 4.82 16.85 5.63
CA ILE A 472 4.33 16.42 4.32
C ILE A 472 3.06 15.61 4.55
N GLY A 473 1.96 15.92 3.87
CA GLY A 473 0.72 15.16 3.99
C GLY A 473 0.91 13.74 3.45
N ILE A 474 1.08 13.59 2.13
CA ILE A 474 1.33 12.28 1.50
C ILE A 474 2.59 12.31 0.64
N VAL A 475 3.54 11.42 0.90
CA VAL A 475 4.61 11.05 -0.02
C VAL A 475 4.11 9.93 -0.93
N MET A 476 3.95 10.25 -2.21
CA MET A 476 3.43 9.37 -3.25
C MET A 476 4.60 8.78 -4.04
N SER A 477 4.93 7.53 -3.73
CA SER A 477 6.03 6.77 -4.33
C SER A 477 5.55 5.41 -4.85
N ALA A 478 4.25 5.28 -5.14
CA ALA A 478 3.64 4.06 -5.64
C ALA A 478 2.92 4.28 -6.99
N PRO A 479 3.41 3.71 -8.11
CA PRO A 479 2.72 3.77 -9.39
C PRO A 479 1.41 2.96 -9.38
N GLY A 480 0.55 3.21 -10.37
CA GLY A 480 -0.71 2.49 -10.58
C GLY A 480 -1.70 2.60 -9.43
N SER A 481 -1.51 3.58 -8.53
CA SER A 481 -2.26 3.71 -7.28
C SER A 481 -3.42 4.68 -7.42
N ILE A 482 -4.44 4.53 -6.58
CA ILE A 482 -5.61 5.39 -6.54
C ILE A 482 -5.53 6.24 -5.27
N TYR A 483 -5.59 7.55 -5.43
CA TYR A 483 -5.61 8.55 -4.36
C TYR A 483 -6.86 9.41 -4.55
N GLU A 484 -7.91 9.11 -3.80
CA GLU A 484 -9.19 9.77 -3.99
C GLU A 484 -9.85 10.21 -2.68
N GLN A 485 -10.55 11.34 -2.71
CA GLN A 485 -11.40 11.75 -1.59
C GLN A 485 -10.62 11.91 -0.27
N ASN A 486 -9.31 12.17 -0.33
CA ASN A 486 -8.51 12.46 0.85
C ASN A 486 -8.58 13.96 1.17
N LEU A 487 -8.60 14.30 2.46
CA LEU A 487 -8.46 15.66 2.96
C LEU A 487 -7.01 15.91 3.37
N LEU A 488 -6.29 16.73 2.59
CA LEU A 488 -4.92 17.15 2.89
C LEU A 488 -4.96 18.61 3.30
N LYS A 489 -4.87 18.85 4.62
CA LYS A 489 -5.14 20.17 5.20
C LYS A 489 -4.02 20.69 6.09
N GLU A 490 -3.68 21.97 5.98
CA GLU A 490 -2.73 22.65 6.89
C GLU A 490 -1.34 21.99 6.96
N ASN A 491 -0.95 21.19 5.96
CA ASN A 491 0.39 20.61 5.90
C ASN A 491 1.39 21.62 5.31
N ASP A 492 2.68 21.49 5.61
CA ASP A 492 3.68 22.32 4.92
C ASP A 492 3.69 21.99 3.42
N ILE A 493 3.61 20.71 3.08
CA ILE A 493 3.38 20.21 1.72
C ILE A 493 2.20 19.25 1.72
N GLY A 494 1.16 19.50 0.93
CA GLY A 494 -0.02 18.63 0.85
C GLY A 494 0.34 17.24 0.32
N ALA A 495 0.86 17.16 -0.90
CA ALA A 495 1.36 15.91 -1.49
C ALA A 495 2.69 16.08 -2.22
N ARG A 496 3.59 15.12 -2.07
CA ARG A 496 4.88 15.06 -2.77
C ARG A 496 4.95 13.79 -3.59
N THR A 497 5.13 13.92 -4.91
CA THR A 497 5.30 12.74 -5.79
C THR A 497 6.76 12.56 -6.21
N SER A 498 7.25 11.33 -6.12
CA SER A 498 8.57 10.93 -6.61
C SER A 498 8.51 9.94 -7.79
N VAL A 499 7.34 9.38 -8.08
CA VAL A 499 7.14 8.36 -9.12
C VAL A 499 7.31 8.96 -10.51
N VAL A 500 8.26 8.44 -11.30
CA VAL A 500 8.54 8.90 -12.67
C VAL A 500 7.55 8.38 -13.72
N THR A 501 6.71 7.41 -13.35
CA THR A 501 5.59 6.89 -14.14
C THR A 501 4.26 7.48 -13.65
N PRO A 502 3.63 8.36 -14.44
CA PRO A 502 2.35 9.01 -14.09
C PRO A 502 1.14 8.06 -14.27
N THR A 503 1.19 6.86 -13.69
CA THR A 503 0.14 5.83 -13.81
C THR A 503 -0.89 5.88 -12.69
N SER A 504 -0.71 6.73 -11.66
CA SER A 504 -1.66 6.82 -10.55
C SER A 504 -2.85 7.74 -10.86
N ILE A 505 -4.01 7.43 -10.28
CA ILE A 505 -5.22 8.24 -10.32
C ILE A 505 -5.24 9.12 -9.09
N VAL A 506 -5.36 10.43 -9.29
CA VAL A 506 -5.36 11.44 -8.22
C VAL A 506 -6.50 12.40 -8.51
N SER A 507 -7.68 12.11 -7.96
CA SER A 507 -8.92 12.82 -8.25
C SER A 507 -9.71 13.09 -6.97
N GLN A 508 -10.56 14.12 -6.97
CA GLN A 508 -11.53 14.36 -5.91
C GLN A 508 -10.93 14.53 -4.49
N ASN A 509 -9.65 14.87 -4.37
CA ASN A 509 -9.02 15.17 -3.09
C ASN A 509 -9.19 16.65 -2.74
N ASP A 510 -9.19 16.97 -1.45
CA ASP A 510 -9.27 18.32 -0.92
C ASP A 510 -7.91 18.80 -0.41
N PHE A 511 -7.25 19.67 -1.17
CA PHE A 511 -6.03 20.35 -0.76
C PHE A 511 -6.38 21.72 -0.17
N ILE A 512 -6.38 21.82 1.16
CA ILE A 512 -6.88 23.01 1.87
C ILE A 512 -5.80 23.62 2.76
N ASP A 513 -5.46 24.89 2.55
CA ASP A 513 -4.60 25.66 3.45
C ASP A 513 -3.21 25.03 3.70
N ASN A 514 -2.72 24.17 2.81
CA ASN A 514 -1.34 23.71 2.85
C ASN A 514 -0.40 24.86 2.43
N THR A 515 0.79 24.98 3.02
CA THR A 515 1.78 26.01 2.62
C THR A 515 2.17 25.85 1.14
N GLN A 516 2.33 24.60 0.69
CA GLN A 516 2.40 24.21 -0.72
C GLN A 516 1.43 23.05 -0.95
N HIS A 517 0.53 23.15 -1.94
CA HIS A 517 -0.44 22.08 -2.17
C HIS A 517 0.19 20.79 -2.70
N ALA A 518 1.09 20.89 -3.68
CA ALA A 518 1.82 19.74 -4.17
C ALA A 518 3.20 20.10 -4.74
N ASP A 519 4.13 19.16 -4.68
CA ASP A 519 5.42 19.24 -5.35
C ASP A 519 5.86 17.90 -5.98
N THR A 520 6.91 17.96 -6.79
CA THR A 520 7.48 16.81 -7.52
C THR A 520 9.00 16.88 -7.50
N LEU A 521 9.67 15.73 -7.30
CA LEU A 521 11.14 15.68 -7.27
C LEU A 521 11.78 15.66 -8.67
N SER A 522 11.22 14.91 -9.62
CA SER A 522 11.61 14.90 -11.05
C SER A 522 10.60 14.06 -11.86
N GLY A 523 10.68 14.09 -13.19
CA GLY A 523 9.89 13.21 -14.08
C GLY A 523 8.95 13.95 -15.04
N PRO A 524 8.13 13.21 -15.81
CA PRO A 524 7.23 13.79 -16.81
C PRO A 524 6.06 14.52 -16.16
N LEU A 525 5.31 15.28 -16.98
CA LEU A 525 4.06 15.91 -16.60
C LEU A 525 3.09 14.86 -16.06
N ARG A 526 2.46 15.18 -14.92
CA ARG A 526 1.40 14.38 -14.30
C ARG A 526 0.06 15.10 -14.46
N ILE A 527 -0.95 14.38 -14.92
CA ILE A 527 -2.32 14.87 -14.99
C ILE A 527 -3.08 14.32 -13.77
N TRP A 528 -3.52 15.21 -12.88
CA TRP A 528 -4.28 14.88 -11.67
C TRP A 528 -5.76 15.23 -11.89
N THR A 529 -6.35 14.58 -12.89
CA THR A 529 -7.75 14.68 -13.25
C THR A 529 -8.17 13.32 -13.81
N ASP A 530 -9.28 12.78 -13.34
CA ASP A 530 -9.89 11.56 -13.88
C ASP A 530 -11.40 11.72 -13.94
N ASN A 531 -11.92 12.11 -15.11
CA ASN A 531 -13.28 12.66 -15.33
C ASN A 531 -13.61 13.96 -14.53
N VAL A 532 -13.04 14.10 -13.34
CA VAL A 532 -13.18 15.19 -12.39
C VAL A 532 -11.81 15.44 -11.73
N GLY A 533 -11.48 16.70 -11.46
CA GLY A 533 -10.24 17.07 -10.79
C GLY A 533 -10.29 17.01 -9.26
N ASN A 534 -9.35 17.69 -8.64
CA ASN A 534 -9.23 17.86 -7.20
C ASN A 534 -9.71 19.27 -6.79
N HIS A 535 -10.04 19.43 -5.52
CA HIS A 535 -10.29 20.75 -4.95
C HIS A 535 -8.99 21.33 -4.39
N TRP A 536 -8.71 22.58 -4.73
CA TRP A 536 -7.56 23.33 -4.23
C TRP A 536 -8.05 24.65 -3.65
N SER A 537 -7.73 24.95 -2.39
CA SER A 537 -8.16 26.21 -1.75
C SER A 537 -7.64 27.47 -2.48
N ASP A 538 -6.59 27.29 -3.28
CA ASP A 538 -5.91 28.35 -4.02
C ASP A 538 -6.30 28.37 -5.50
N ALA A 539 -7.06 27.36 -5.97
CA ALA A 539 -7.56 27.34 -7.33
C ALA A 539 -8.45 28.56 -7.58
N PRO A 540 -8.14 29.35 -8.62
CA PRO A 540 -8.94 30.54 -8.89
C PRO A 540 -10.32 30.18 -9.42
N ASN A 541 -11.37 30.48 -8.66
CA ASN A 541 -12.75 30.23 -9.05
C ASN A 541 -13.38 31.48 -9.67
N TRP A 542 -13.57 31.48 -11.00
CA TRP A 542 -14.38 32.50 -11.69
C TRP A 542 -15.43 31.84 -12.58
N GLY A 543 -16.56 31.49 -11.99
CA GLY A 543 -17.73 30.92 -12.68
C GLY A 543 -18.87 30.61 -11.71
N THR A 544 -20.07 30.36 -12.25
CA THR A 544 -21.22 29.80 -11.50
C THR A 544 -21.34 28.27 -11.67
N SER A 545 -20.39 27.65 -12.37
CA SER A 545 -20.26 26.20 -12.53
C SER A 545 -19.51 25.59 -11.35
N ASN A 546 -19.73 24.28 -11.10
CA ASN A 546 -19.00 23.54 -10.06
C ASN A 546 -17.54 23.23 -10.44
N THR A 547 -17.14 23.48 -11.68
CA THR A 547 -15.77 23.34 -12.19
C THR A 547 -15.16 24.69 -12.56
N SER A 548 -13.83 24.79 -12.41
CA SER A 548 -13.07 26.01 -12.72
C SER A 548 -13.06 26.33 -14.22
N THR A 549 -12.80 27.60 -14.56
CA THR A 549 -12.70 28.07 -15.96
C THR A 549 -11.33 27.85 -16.60
N ARG A 550 -10.35 27.31 -15.86
CA ARG A 550 -9.04 26.93 -16.39
C ARG A 550 -8.40 25.77 -15.61
N PRO A 551 -7.43 25.05 -16.21
CA PRO A 551 -6.53 24.14 -15.49
C PRO A 551 -5.77 24.84 -14.36
N PHE A 552 -5.45 24.10 -13.30
CA PHE A 552 -4.64 24.53 -12.16
C PHE A 552 -3.30 23.78 -12.14
N VAL A 553 -2.21 24.49 -11.87
CA VAL A 553 -0.86 23.92 -11.86
C VAL A 553 -0.26 24.10 -10.46
N PRO A 554 -0.47 23.17 -9.51
CA PRO A 554 -0.05 23.35 -8.11
C PRO A 554 1.46 23.51 -7.93
N THR A 555 2.26 23.12 -8.91
CA THR A 555 3.74 23.25 -8.93
C THR A 555 4.22 24.58 -9.51
N ASP A 556 3.34 25.39 -10.11
CA ASP A 556 3.69 26.69 -10.72
C ASP A 556 3.70 27.79 -9.65
N THR A 557 4.79 28.58 -9.62
CA THR A 557 4.99 29.62 -8.62
C THR A 557 3.93 30.72 -8.65
N VAL A 558 3.35 31.02 -9.82
CA VAL A 558 2.28 32.00 -9.97
C VAL A 558 0.97 31.43 -9.42
N ASP A 559 0.65 30.16 -9.74
CA ASP A 559 -0.56 29.50 -9.23
C ASP A 559 -0.50 29.29 -7.70
N GLN A 560 0.66 28.99 -7.14
CA GLN A 560 0.88 28.92 -5.68
C GLN A 560 0.67 30.27 -4.98
N GLN A 561 1.03 31.39 -5.62
CA GLN A 561 0.89 32.72 -5.04
C GLN A 561 -0.44 33.39 -5.40
N ALA A 562 -1.23 32.79 -6.30
CA ALA A 562 -2.49 33.33 -6.77
C ALA A 562 -3.56 33.41 -5.65
N ARG A 563 -3.35 32.86 -4.46
CA ARG A 563 -4.23 33.15 -3.33
C ARG A 563 -3.84 34.41 -2.56
N SER A 564 -2.55 34.58 -2.29
CA SER A 564 -2.02 35.57 -1.36
C SER A 564 -1.63 36.89 -2.02
N ASP A 565 -1.43 36.92 -3.33
CA ASP A 565 -0.97 38.10 -4.07
C ASP A 565 -1.89 38.46 -5.25
N HIS A 566 -2.37 39.72 -5.28
CA HIS A 566 -3.25 40.23 -6.34
C HIS A 566 -2.55 40.36 -7.71
N GLY A 567 -1.25 40.62 -7.72
CA GLY A 567 -0.41 40.62 -8.90
C GLY A 567 -0.20 39.21 -9.45
N ALA A 568 0.09 38.23 -8.58
CA ALA A 568 0.17 36.82 -8.97
C ALA A 568 -1.18 36.33 -9.52
N ARG A 569 -2.29 36.69 -8.87
CA ARG A 569 -3.65 36.49 -9.43
C ARG A 569 -3.74 37.03 -10.84
N THR A 570 -3.45 38.30 -11.05
CA THR A 570 -3.57 38.94 -12.37
C THR A 570 -2.68 38.26 -13.41
N LEU A 571 -1.45 37.93 -13.05
CA LEU A 571 -0.48 37.26 -13.92
C LEU A 571 -0.94 35.85 -14.31
N ALA A 572 -1.59 35.12 -13.40
CA ALA A 572 -2.19 33.81 -13.67
C ALA A 572 -3.27 33.85 -14.79
N HIS A 573 -3.83 35.03 -15.07
CA HIS A 573 -4.78 35.28 -16.18
C HIS A 573 -4.17 35.91 -17.41
N ALA A 574 -2.87 36.23 -17.40
CA ALA A 574 -2.25 36.87 -18.54
C ALA A 574 -2.32 35.91 -19.75
N PRO A 575 -2.89 36.32 -20.90
CA PRO A 575 -2.94 35.48 -22.10
C PRO A 575 -1.56 34.99 -22.55
N ALA A 576 -0.52 35.79 -22.30
CA ALA A 576 0.86 35.40 -22.55
C ALA A 576 1.31 34.21 -21.70
N LEU A 577 0.93 34.16 -20.43
CA LEU A 577 1.24 33.03 -19.54
C LEU A 577 0.42 31.80 -19.90
N GLN A 578 -0.86 31.98 -20.25
CA GLN A 578 -1.69 30.88 -20.76
C GLN A 578 -1.10 30.28 -22.03
N MET A 579 -0.69 31.11 -22.99
CA MET A 579 -0.06 30.66 -24.23
C MET A 579 1.27 29.94 -23.98
N LEU A 580 2.09 30.44 -23.03
CA LEU A 580 3.33 29.78 -22.62
C LEU A 580 3.06 28.40 -22.01
N ARG A 581 2.07 28.29 -21.12
CA ARG A 581 1.64 27.03 -20.51
C ARG A 581 1.06 26.07 -21.56
N THR A 582 0.30 26.55 -22.53
CA THR A 582 -0.17 25.72 -23.66
C THR A 582 1.03 25.17 -24.44
N ILE A 583 2.03 25.99 -24.77
CA ILE A 583 3.25 25.53 -25.46
C ILE A 583 4.01 24.50 -24.63
N GLN A 584 4.17 24.73 -23.32
CA GLN A 584 4.79 23.76 -22.41
C GLN A 584 4.01 22.44 -22.33
N GLY A 585 2.68 22.51 -22.32
CA GLY A 585 1.79 21.35 -22.35
C GLY A 585 1.77 20.59 -23.68
N THR A 586 2.03 21.25 -24.82
CA THR A 586 1.98 20.62 -26.15
C THR A 586 3.35 20.23 -26.71
N THR A 587 4.46 20.66 -26.09
CA THR A 587 5.82 20.42 -26.62
C THR A 587 6.53 19.29 -25.85
N PRO A 588 6.77 18.12 -26.47
CA PRO A 588 7.57 17.05 -25.88
C PRO A 588 8.95 17.58 -25.45
N GLY A 589 9.33 17.37 -24.19
CA GLY A 589 10.59 17.86 -23.60
C GLY A 589 10.46 19.15 -22.76
N LEU A 590 9.39 19.94 -22.91
CA LEU A 590 9.05 21.05 -22.00
C LEU A 590 8.00 20.66 -20.94
N ARG A 591 7.51 19.42 -21.01
CA ARG A 591 6.57 18.79 -20.06
C ARG A 591 7.24 18.29 -18.78
N SER A 592 8.48 18.66 -18.48
CA SER A 592 9.20 18.09 -17.34
C SER A 592 8.85 18.82 -16.04
N GLU A 593 8.69 18.05 -14.95
CA GLU A 593 8.60 18.54 -13.57
C GLU A 593 7.36 19.37 -13.23
N SER A 594 6.18 18.92 -13.64
CA SER A 594 4.93 19.63 -13.30
C SER A 594 3.77 18.67 -13.01
N ILE A 595 2.81 19.17 -12.23
CA ILE A 595 1.50 18.57 -11.99
C ILE A 595 0.47 19.53 -12.58
N VAL A 596 -0.50 19.00 -13.33
CA VAL A 596 -1.62 19.78 -13.88
C VAL A 596 -2.91 19.08 -13.50
N ASP A 597 -3.85 19.84 -12.95
CA ASP A 597 -5.25 19.47 -12.82
C ASP A 597 -6.04 20.21 -13.90
N THR A 598 -6.59 19.49 -14.87
CA THR A 598 -7.28 20.06 -16.03
C THR A 598 -8.71 20.48 -15.72
N ASP A 599 -9.34 19.94 -14.67
CA ASP A 599 -10.72 20.23 -14.27
C ASP A 599 -10.89 20.39 -12.75
N PRO A 600 -10.24 21.38 -12.12
CA PRO A 600 -10.24 21.51 -10.67
C PRO A 600 -11.63 21.89 -10.14
N LEU A 601 -11.97 21.28 -9.01
CA LEU A 601 -13.25 21.43 -8.32
C LEU A 601 -13.32 22.74 -7.55
N THR A 602 -14.46 23.44 -7.69
CA THR A 602 -14.68 24.72 -6.99
C THR A 602 -15.08 24.55 -5.52
N THR A 603 -15.60 23.38 -5.15
CA THR A 603 -16.06 23.05 -3.79
C THR A 603 -15.36 21.81 -3.27
N PRO A 604 -15.02 21.77 -1.96
CA PRO A 604 -14.46 20.57 -1.34
C PRO A 604 -15.39 19.35 -1.44
N VAL A 605 -14.82 18.17 -1.67
CA VAL A 605 -15.51 16.87 -1.80
C VAL A 605 -15.82 16.26 -0.43
N THR A 606 -14.84 16.22 0.47
CA THR A 606 -14.92 15.55 1.78
C THR A 606 -15.80 16.33 2.76
N LEU A 607 -15.68 17.66 2.79
CA LEU A 607 -16.49 18.50 3.68
C LEU A 607 -17.99 18.50 3.32
N ALA A 608 -18.31 18.25 2.05
CA ALA A 608 -19.70 18.09 1.60
C ALA A 608 -20.33 16.82 2.21
N LYS A 609 -19.58 15.70 2.30
CA LYS A 609 -20.04 14.43 2.92
C LYS A 609 -20.28 14.55 4.42
N THR A 610 -19.42 15.24 5.16
CA THR A 610 -19.57 15.44 6.62
C THR A 610 -20.83 16.25 6.96
N SER A 611 -21.25 17.14 6.06
CA SER A 611 -22.49 17.91 6.21
C SER A 611 -23.76 17.06 6.00
N THR A 612 -23.73 16.08 5.10
CA THR A 612 -24.84 15.13 4.86
C THR A 612 -24.92 14.05 5.93
N ALA A 613 -23.79 13.52 6.40
CA ALA A 613 -23.75 12.53 7.49
C ALA A 613 -24.27 13.10 8.83
N ASN A 614 -23.89 14.34 9.18
CA ASN A 614 -24.39 15.03 10.36
C ASN A 614 -25.88 15.41 10.29
N ASN A 615 -26.44 15.51 9.09
CA ASN A 615 -27.88 15.73 8.91
C ASN A 615 -28.67 14.43 9.05
N LEU A 616 -28.11 13.27 8.69
CA LEU A 616 -28.76 11.97 8.86
C LEU A 616 -28.74 11.48 10.32
N SER A 617 -27.65 11.73 11.07
CA SER A 617 -27.55 11.39 12.49
C SER A 617 -28.44 12.23 13.43
N ARG A 618 -29.05 13.32 12.92
CA ARG A 618 -30.06 14.11 13.65
C ARG A 618 -31.48 13.54 13.53
N TYR A 619 -31.69 12.49 12.73
CA TYR A 619 -32.98 11.84 12.52
C TYR A 619 -33.01 10.35 12.95
N THR A 620 -31.97 9.86 13.61
CA THR A 620 -31.91 8.57 14.31
C THR A 620 -31.58 8.80 15.77
#